data_AF-A0A9P4MN00-F1
#
_entry.id   AF-A0A9P4MN00-F1
#
_cell.length_a   1.000
_cell.length_b   1.000
_cell.length_c   1.000
_cell.angle_alpha   90.00
_cell.angle_beta   90.00
_cell.angle_gamma   90.00
#
_symmetry.space_group_name_H-M   'P 1'
#
loop_
_entity.id
_entity.type
_entity.pdbx_description
1 polymer ?
#
loop_
_entity_poly.entity_id
_entity_poly.type
_entity_poly.pdbx_seq_one_letter_code
_entity_poly.pdbx_strand_id
1 'polypeptide(L)'
;DANCNNSEGYTPLLRALCGGRERIVRTLLETGDVDVDCIVDARNRTPLVVATTRRYDAVTQALLEHGASVHIEEDATDETVLHRASAADIQNIVRALLKNGAQFVARDSKNDTPLLQASSGQEAGIIRLLVECGADPTGRPQIGQRKP
;
A
#
# COMPACT_ATOMS: atom_id res chain seq x y z
N ASP A 1 12.00 -13.81 19.67
CA ASP A 1 10.79 -13.13 19.22
C ASP A 1 11.11 -12.42 17.91
N ALA A 2 10.33 -12.66 16.85
CA ALA A 2 10.61 -12.11 15.53
C ALA A 2 10.36 -10.59 15.43
N ASN A 3 9.72 -10.01 16.46
CA ASN A 3 9.34 -8.60 16.51
C ASN A 3 10.25 -7.75 17.42
N CYS A 4 11.32 -8.34 17.99
CA CYS A 4 12.31 -7.56 18.76
C CYS A 4 12.92 -6.48 17.87
N ASN A 5 12.99 -5.24 18.35
CA ASN A 5 13.72 -4.18 17.66
C ASN A 5 15.14 -4.00 18.19
N ASN A 6 16.03 -3.49 17.33
CA ASN A 6 17.37 -3.07 17.76
C ASN A 6 17.33 -1.69 18.47
N SER A 7 18.48 -1.19 18.90
CA SER A 7 18.61 0.14 19.51
C SER A 7 18.16 1.31 18.64
N GLU A 8 17.92 1.08 17.35
CA GLU A 8 17.42 2.06 16.38
C GLU A 8 15.93 1.87 16.07
N GLY A 9 15.25 0.91 16.71
CA GLY A 9 13.83 0.63 16.49
C GLY A 9 13.51 -0.33 15.34
N TYR A 10 14.51 -0.87 14.64
CA TYR A 10 14.29 -1.78 13.51
C TYR A 10 14.05 -3.23 13.96
N THR A 11 12.91 -3.81 13.55
CA THR A 11 12.67 -5.26 13.62
C THR A 11 13.47 -6.00 12.55
N PRO A 12 13.68 -7.33 12.68
CA PRO A 12 14.29 -8.18 11.66
C PRO A 12 13.67 -8.00 10.27
N LEU A 13 12.34 -7.87 10.21
CA LEU A 13 11.59 -7.62 8.97
C LEU A 13 12.03 -6.29 8.34
N LEU A 14 12.02 -5.22 9.12
CA LEU A 14 12.41 -3.87 8.66
C LEU A 14 13.84 -3.83 8.14
N ARG A 15 14.76 -4.47 8.86
CA ARG A 15 16.18 -4.56 8.47
C ARG A 15 16.35 -5.29 7.13
N ALA A 16 15.65 -6.41 6.95
CA ALA A 16 15.69 -7.17 5.70
C ALA A 16 15.07 -6.38 4.54
N LEU A 17 13.96 -5.69 4.79
CA LEU A 17 13.23 -4.90 3.79
C LEU A 17 14.01 -3.64 3.37
N CYS A 18 14.57 -2.89 4.31
CA CYS A 18 15.46 -1.75 4.05
C CYS A 18 16.74 -2.17 3.31
N GLY A 19 17.25 -3.37 3.59
CA GLY A 19 18.40 -3.96 2.90
C GLY A 19 18.09 -4.60 1.54
N GLY A 20 16.83 -4.59 1.08
CA GLY A 20 16.42 -5.20 -0.19
C GLY A 20 16.56 -6.73 -0.21
N ARG A 21 16.57 -7.38 0.96
CA ARG A 21 16.77 -8.82 1.09
C ARG A 21 15.44 -9.56 1.01
N GLU A 22 14.80 -9.52 -0.15
CA GLU A 22 13.46 -10.09 -0.38
C GLU A 22 13.33 -11.55 0.06
N ARG A 23 14.38 -12.36 -0.13
CA ARG A 23 14.40 -13.77 0.29
C ARG A 23 14.30 -13.92 1.81
N ILE A 24 14.99 -13.05 2.56
CA ILE A 24 14.94 -13.05 4.02
C ILE A 24 13.56 -12.57 4.47
N VAL A 25 13.02 -11.54 3.82
CA VAL A 25 11.66 -11.06 4.12
C VAL A 25 10.64 -12.19 3.97
N ARG A 26 10.66 -12.95 2.87
CA ARG A 26 9.78 -14.11 2.69
C ARG A 26 9.97 -15.17 3.76
N THR A 27 11.22 -15.52 4.08
CA THR A 27 11.51 -16.52 5.13
C THR A 27 10.96 -16.06 6.48
N LEU A 28 11.05 -14.76 6.79
CA LEU A 28 10.49 -14.21 8.03
C LEU A 28 8.96 -14.28 8.02
N LEU A 29 8.29 -13.90 6.92
CA LEU A 29 6.84 -13.98 6.80
C LEU A 29 6.32 -15.42 6.95
N GLU A 30 7.03 -16.40 6.38
CA GLU A 30 6.71 -17.84 6.52
C GLU A 30 6.75 -18.35 7.97
N THR A 31 7.43 -17.66 8.90
CA THR A 31 7.43 -18.05 10.32
C THR A 31 6.13 -17.74 11.06
N GLY A 32 5.25 -16.90 10.49
CA GLY A 32 3.89 -16.64 10.99
C GLY A 32 3.76 -15.66 12.17
N ASP A 33 4.81 -15.49 12.99
CA ASP A 33 4.80 -14.62 14.18
C ASP A 33 5.40 -13.22 13.94
N VAL A 34 5.28 -12.69 12.73
CA VAL A 34 5.86 -11.38 12.34
C VAL A 34 4.77 -10.31 12.25
N ASP A 35 4.98 -9.20 12.94
CA ASP A 35 4.18 -8.00 12.81
C ASP A 35 4.46 -7.31 11.46
N VAL A 36 3.50 -7.42 10.55
CA VAL A 36 3.55 -6.87 9.18
C VAL A 36 3.12 -5.40 9.09
N ASP A 37 2.52 -4.85 10.16
CA ASP A 37 2.07 -3.46 10.25
C ASP A 37 2.99 -2.61 11.14
N CYS A 38 4.19 -3.10 11.44
CA CYS A 38 5.19 -2.35 12.17
C CYS A 38 5.58 -1.03 11.46
N ILE A 39 5.98 -0.03 12.22
CA ILE A 39 6.39 1.26 11.65
C ILE A 39 7.86 1.21 11.21
N VAL A 40 8.12 1.46 9.92
CA VAL A 40 9.46 1.38 9.31
C VAL A 40 10.36 2.57 9.61
N ASP A 41 9.81 3.78 9.81
CA ASP A 41 10.58 5.02 9.90
C ASP A 41 9.80 6.19 10.53
N ALA A 42 10.46 7.34 10.66
CA ALA A 42 9.89 8.58 11.19
C ALA A 42 8.79 9.20 10.32
N ARG A 43 8.44 8.60 9.17
CA ARG A 43 7.30 8.99 8.34
C ARG A 43 6.09 8.08 8.56
N ASN A 44 6.14 7.23 9.58
CA ASN A 44 5.09 6.27 9.92
C ASN A 44 4.71 5.33 8.77
N ARG A 45 5.66 5.05 7.86
CA ARG A 45 5.41 4.11 6.77
C ARG A 45 5.38 2.68 7.33
N THR A 46 4.64 1.78 6.67
CA THR A 46 4.64 0.34 6.99
C THR A 46 5.50 -0.45 6.00
N PRO A 47 5.86 -1.72 6.31
CA PRO A 47 6.49 -2.63 5.36
C PRO A 47 5.80 -2.65 4.00
N LEU A 48 4.47 -2.61 4.00
CA LEU A 48 3.66 -2.62 2.79
C LEU A 48 3.86 -1.36 1.94
N VAL A 49 3.90 -0.18 2.57
CA VAL A 49 4.21 1.10 1.88
C VAL A 49 5.61 1.03 1.28
N VAL A 50 6.62 0.64 2.06
CA VAL A 50 8.02 0.62 1.59
C VAL A 50 8.24 -0.39 0.48
N ALA A 51 7.66 -1.60 0.58
CA ALA A 51 7.73 -2.61 -0.45
C ALA A 51 7.10 -2.13 -1.76
N THR A 52 5.95 -1.44 -1.67
CA THR A 52 5.26 -0.84 -2.82
C THR A 52 6.09 0.28 -3.46
N THR A 53 6.62 1.22 -2.66
CA THR A 53 7.46 2.31 -3.17
C THR A 53 8.75 1.82 -3.82
N ARG A 54 9.34 0.74 -3.30
CA ARG A 54 10.55 0.12 -3.86
C ARG A 54 10.30 -0.88 -4.99
N ARG A 55 9.03 -1.11 -5.36
CA ARG A 55 8.61 -2.09 -6.38
C ARG A 55 9.06 -3.52 -6.08
N TYR A 56 9.04 -3.91 -4.80
CA TYR A 56 9.28 -5.28 -4.39
C TYR A 56 8.00 -6.11 -4.50
N ASP A 57 7.55 -6.35 -5.73
CA ASP A 57 6.24 -6.93 -6.02
C ASP A 57 5.99 -8.26 -5.28
N ALA A 58 6.99 -9.14 -5.23
CA ALA A 58 6.91 -10.41 -4.51
C ALA A 58 6.78 -10.23 -3.00
N VAL A 59 7.46 -9.23 -2.42
CA VAL A 59 7.34 -8.90 -1.00
C VAL A 59 6.00 -8.26 -0.70
N THR A 60 5.52 -7.36 -1.57
CA THR A 60 4.21 -6.73 -1.41
C THR A 60 3.08 -7.75 -1.42
N GLN A 61 3.12 -8.73 -2.34
CA GLN A 61 2.13 -9.82 -2.35
C GLN A 61 2.20 -10.65 -1.08
N ALA A 62 3.40 -11.04 -0.64
CA ALA A 62 3.56 -11.80 0.60
C ALA A 62 3.04 -11.02 1.82
N LEU A 63 3.31 -9.72 1.93
CA LEU A 63 2.78 -8.89 3.01
C LEU A 63 1.24 -8.85 3.01
N LEU A 64 0.62 -8.75 1.84
CA LEU A 64 -0.85 -8.78 1.71
C LEU A 64 -1.43 -10.15 2.06
N GLU A 65 -0.78 -11.24 1.65
CA GLU A 65 -1.18 -12.62 2.00
C GLU A 65 -1.11 -12.87 3.51
N HIS A 66 -0.17 -12.21 4.19
CA HIS A 66 -0.01 -12.25 5.65
C HIS A 66 -0.87 -11.19 6.39
N GLY A 67 -1.81 -10.54 5.71
CA GLY A 67 -2.81 -9.68 6.34
C GLY A 67 -2.36 -8.25 6.63
N ALA A 68 -1.33 -7.75 5.94
CA ALA A 68 -0.90 -6.35 6.09
C ALA A 68 -2.06 -5.37 5.82
N SER A 69 -2.17 -4.35 6.67
CA SER A 69 -3.22 -3.34 6.59
C SER A 69 -3.05 -2.44 5.37
N VAL A 70 -4.06 -2.43 4.51
CA VAL A 70 -4.10 -1.60 3.29
C VAL A 70 -4.60 -0.16 3.53
N HIS A 71 -5.06 0.13 4.74
CA HIS A 71 -5.66 1.41 5.14
C HIS A 71 -4.67 2.39 5.76
N ILE A 72 -3.38 2.03 5.81
CA ILE A 72 -2.38 2.86 6.46
C ILE A 72 -2.00 4.02 5.54
N GLU A 73 -2.00 5.21 6.13
CA GLU A 73 -1.67 6.49 5.49
C GLU A 73 -0.27 6.93 5.93
N GLU A 74 0.49 7.53 5.02
CA GLU A 74 1.76 8.17 5.37
C GLU A 74 1.50 9.53 6.01
N ASP A 75 1.94 9.75 7.25
CA ASP A 75 1.69 10.98 8.05
C ASP A 75 1.98 12.29 7.32
N ALA A 76 2.99 12.32 6.46
CA ALA A 76 3.43 13.56 5.81
C ALA A 76 2.52 13.97 4.65
N THR A 77 1.79 13.01 4.05
CA THR A 77 1.05 13.23 2.81
C THR A 77 -0.36 12.68 2.82
N ASP A 78 -0.78 11.99 3.88
CA ASP A 78 -2.04 11.23 3.97
C ASP A 78 -2.21 10.22 2.80
N GLU A 79 -1.09 9.81 2.18
CA GLU A 79 -1.13 8.88 1.05
C GLU A 79 -1.28 7.45 1.56
N THR A 80 -2.40 6.81 1.20
CA THR A 80 -2.55 5.36 1.37
C THR A 80 -1.61 4.57 0.44
N VAL A 81 -1.38 3.30 0.76
CA VAL A 81 -0.67 2.35 -0.12
C VAL A 81 -1.27 2.31 -1.54
N LEU A 82 -2.59 2.50 -1.67
CA LEU A 82 -3.26 2.53 -2.97
C LEU A 82 -2.89 3.77 -3.79
N HIS A 83 -2.71 4.95 -3.17
CA HIS A 83 -2.18 6.13 -3.87
C HIS A 83 -0.79 5.83 -4.44
N ARG A 84 0.11 5.27 -3.63
CA ARG A 84 1.48 4.93 -4.05
C ARG A 84 1.51 3.91 -5.18
N ALA A 85 0.74 2.82 -5.06
CA ALA A 85 0.66 1.79 -6.09
C ALA A 85 0.06 2.33 -7.41
N SER A 86 -0.89 3.28 -7.31
CA SER A 86 -1.52 3.92 -8.46
C SER A 86 -0.59 4.89 -9.17
N ALA A 87 0.12 5.74 -8.42
CA ALA A 87 1.13 6.65 -8.98
C ALA A 87 2.32 5.91 -9.62
N ALA A 88 2.67 4.74 -9.09
CA ALA A 88 3.74 3.88 -9.62
C ALA A 88 3.30 2.94 -10.75
N ASP A 89 2.03 2.98 -11.18
CA ASP A 89 1.43 2.15 -12.22
C ASP A 89 1.61 0.63 -12.01
N ILE A 90 1.49 0.16 -10.76
CA ILE A 90 1.69 -1.25 -10.43
C ILE A 90 0.36 -1.99 -10.40
N GLN A 91 -0.16 -2.33 -11.59
CA GLN A 91 -1.50 -2.92 -11.76
C GLN A 91 -1.75 -4.18 -10.90
N ASN A 92 -0.75 -5.05 -10.77
CA ASN A 92 -0.85 -6.27 -9.98
C ASN A 92 -1.03 -5.98 -8.48
N ILE A 93 -0.32 -4.99 -7.96
CA ILE A 93 -0.43 -4.56 -6.57
C ILE A 93 -1.76 -3.83 -6.36
N VAL A 94 -2.15 -2.91 -7.25
CA VAL A 94 -3.45 -2.23 -7.18
C VAL A 94 -4.60 -3.23 -7.11
N ARG A 95 -4.59 -4.26 -7.96
CA ARG A 95 -5.61 -5.31 -7.92
C ARG A 95 -5.60 -6.07 -6.59
N ALA A 96 -4.42 -6.38 -6.05
CA ALA A 96 -4.30 -7.07 -4.77
C ALA A 96 -4.78 -6.20 -3.59
N LEU A 97 -4.47 -4.91 -3.59
CA LEU A 97 -4.94 -3.95 -2.58
C LEU A 97 -6.45 -3.81 -2.59
N LEU A 98 -7.06 -3.65 -3.76
CA LEU A 98 -8.52 -3.56 -3.92
C LEU A 98 -9.22 -4.84 -3.44
N LYS A 99 -8.66 -6.01 -3.75
CA LYS A 99 -9.16 -7.30 -3.23
C LYS A 99 -9.09 -7.39 -1.70
N ASN A 100 -8.10 -6.76 -1.09
CA ASN A 100 -7.93 -6.68 0.37
C ASN A 100 -8.69 -5.49 1.01
N GLY A 101 -9.59 -4.84 0.26
CA GLY A 101 -10.49 -3.81 0.79
C GLY A 101 -9.93 -2.39 0.79
N ALA A 102 -8.85 -2.11 0.07
CA ALA A 102 -8.29 -0.77 -0.01
C ALA A 102 -9.31 0.24 -0.57
N GLN A 103 -9.45 1.39 0.08
CA GLN A 103 -10.40 2.42 -0.33
C GLN A 103 -9.89 3.20 -1.54
N PHE A 104 -10.57 3.05 -2.68
CA PHE A 104 -10.27 3.81 -3.91
C PHE A 104 -10.77 5.26 -3.88
N VAL A 105 -11.50 5.67 -2.84
CA VAL A 105 -11.99 7.04 -2.63
C VAL A 105 -11.24 7.80 -1.53
N ALA A 106 -10.22 7.18 -0.92
CA ALA A 106 -9.36 7.84 0.05
C ALA A 106 -8.74 9.10 -0.57
N ARG A 107 -8.46 10.11 0.25
CA ARG A 107 -7.89 11.37 -0.22
C ARG A 107 -6.59 11.65 0.50
N ASP A 108 -5.57 11.98 -0.27
CA ASP A 108 -4.30 12.48 0.26
C ASP A 108 -4.42 13.94 0.72
N SER A 109 -3.32 14.52 1.22
CA SER A 109 -3.26 15.90 1.70
C SER A 109 -3.45 16.95 0.61
N LYS A 110 -3.36 16.56 -0.67
CA LYS A 110 -3.69 17.40 -1.84
C LYS A 110 -5.16 17.24 -2.27
N ASN A 111 -5.92 16.44 -1.52
CA ASN A 111 -7.30 16.07 -1.82
C ASN A 111 -7.41 15.26 -3.13
N ASP A 112 -6.34 14.60 -3.55
CA ASP A 112 -6.30 13.70 -4.69
C ASP A 112 -6.73 12.30 -4.26
N THR A 113 -7.45 11.59 -5.13
CA THR A 113 -7.77 10.17 -4.96
C THR A 113 -6.69 9.30 -5.61
N PRO A 114 -6.61 7.99 -5.33
CA PRO A 114 -5.70 7.09 -6.03
C PRO A 114 -5.88 7.15 -7.57
N LEU A 115 -7.11 7.39 -8.04
CA LEU A 115 -7.40 7.59 -9.45
C LEU A 115 -6.79 8.88 -10.01
N LEU A 116 -6.86 9.99 -9.26
CA LEU A 116 -6.26 11.27 -9.66
C LEU A 116 -4.73 11.16 -9.70
N GLN A 117 -4.14 10.46 -8.73
CA GLN A 117 -2.72 10.13 -8.75
C GLN A 117 -2.33 9.28 -9.97
N ALA A 118 -3.10 8.24 -10.31
CA ALA A 118 -2.90 7.45 -11.53
C ALA A 118 -3.00 8.30 -12.81
N SER A 119 -3.85 9.33 -12.81
CA SER A 119 -4.09 10.19 -13.98
C SER A 119 -2.94 11.13 -14.30
N SER A 120 -2.03 11.36 -13.35
CA SER A 120 -0.74 12.00 -13.63
C SER A 120 0.25 11.08 -14.36
N GLY A 121 -0.01 9.77 -14.35
CA GLY A 121 0.73 8.76 -15.12
C GLY A 121 0.29 8.72 -16.58
N GLN A 122 1.17 8.22 -17.45
CA GLN A 122 0.93 8.14 -18.90
C GLN A 122 0.06 6.95 -19.32
N GLU A 123 -0.35 6.09 -18.38
CA GLU A 123 -0.89 4.75 -18.64
C GLU A 123 -2.35 4.60 -18.16
N ALA A 124 -3.23 4.23 -19.10
CA ALA A 124 -4.68 4.11 -18.86
C ALA A 124 -5.10 2.83 -18.09
N GLY A 125 -4.15 1.93 -17.77
CA GLY A 125 -4.45 0.63 -17.19
C GLY A 125 -5.00 0.70 -15.76
N ILE A 126 -4.37 1.50 -14.89
CA ILE A 126 -4.81 1.70 -13.50
C ILE A 126 -6.15 2.43 -13.46
N ILE A 127 -6.34 3.42 -14.34
CA ILE A 127 -7.60 4.16 -14.48
C ILE A 127 -8.75 3.18 -14.79
N ARG A 128 -8.55 2.28 -15.76
CA ARG A 128 -9.55 1.24 -16.08
C ARG A 128 -9.81 0.32 -14.89
N LEU A 129 -8.77 -0.17 -14.22
CA LEU A 129 -8.90 -1.05 -13.06
C LEU A 129 -9.69 -0.41 -11.92
N LEU A 130 -9.41 0.85 -11.59
CA LEU A 130 -10.11 1.57 -10.53
C LEU A 130 -11.57 1.84 -10.93
N VAL A 131 -11.83 2.23 -12.18
CA VAL A 131 -13.20 2.45 -12.68
C VAL A 131 -14.00 1.15 -12.71
N GLU A 132 -13.41 0.03 -13.12
CA GLU A 132 -14.04 -1.31 -13.06
C GLU A 132 -14.39 -1.72 -11.62
N CYS A 133 -13.61 -1.27 -10.64
CA CYS A 133 -13.88 -1.50 -9.22
C CYS A 133 -14.86 -0.49 -8.60
N GLY A 134 -15.44 0.41 -9.39
CA GLY A 134 -16.46 1.37 -8.96
C GLY A 134 -15.93 2.76 -8.58
N ALA A 135 -14.65 3.06 -8.86
CA ALA A 135 -14.14 4.42 -8.73
C ALA A 135 -14.82 5.35 -9.75
N ASP A 136 -15.32 6.48 -9.27
CA ASP A 136 -15.87 7.51 -10.15
C ASP A 136 -14.73 8.06 -11.03
N PRO A 137 -14.83 8.01 -12.37
CA PRO A 137 -13.81 8.50 -13.29
C PRO A 137 -13.48 10.00 -13.11
N THR A 138 -14.33 10.75 -12.41
CA THR A 138 -14.14 12.17 -12.12
C THR A 138 -13.41 12.42 -10.79
N GLY A 139 -13.08 11.38 -10.01
CA GLY A 139 -12.44 11.48 -8.69
C GLY A 139 -13.34 12.09 -7.61
N ARG A 140 -14.62 12.32 -7.92
CA ARG A 140 -15.62 12.82 -6.97
C ARG A 140 -16.24 11.63 -6.24
N PRO A 141 -16.50 11.71 -4.92
CA PRO A 141 -17.31 10.70 -4.27
C PRO A 141 -18.67 10.68 -4.98
N GLN A 142 -19.22 9.49 -5.21
CA GLN A 142 -20.65 9.36 -5.44
C GLN A 142 -21.32 9.94 -4.19
N ILE A 143 -21.72 11.22 -4.26
CA ILE A 143 -22.63 11.80 -3.27
C ILE A 143 -23.81 10.87 -3.31
N GLY A 144 -23.98 10.09 -2.24
CA GLY A 144 -24.96 9.04 -2.17
C GLY A 144 -26.25 9.56 -2.76
N GLN A 145 -26.70 8.92 -3.84
CA GLN A 145 -28.12 8.87 -4.09
C GLN A 145 -28.70 8.30 -2.79
N ARG A 146 -29.21 9.20 -1.94
CA ARG A 146 -30.26 8.84 -1.00
C ARG A 146 -31.30 8.16 -1.86
N LYS A 147 -31.37 6.83 -1.77
CA LYS A 147 -32.53 6.09 -2.26
C LYS A 147 -33.77 6.79 -1.65
N PRO A 148 -34.85 6.94 -2.44
CA PRO A 148 -36.07 7.60 -1.97
C PRO A 148 -36.63 6.94 -0.71
#